data_AF-A0A3D2EEI0-F1
#
_entry.id   AF-A0A3D2EEI0-F1
#
_cell.length_a   1.000
_cell.length_b   1.000
_cell.length_c   1.000
_cell.angle_alpha   90.00
_cell.angle_beta   90.00
_cell.angle_gamma   90.00
#
_symmetry.space_group_name_H-M   'P 1'
#
loop_
_entity.id
_entity.type
_entity.pdbx_description
1 polymer ?
#
loop_
_entity_poly.entity_id
_entity_poly.type
_entity_poly.pdbx_seq_one_letter_code
_entity_poly.pdbx_strand_id
1 'polypeptide(L)'
;MRTKDMDSRAKILEKKIKKSSLRADNIFEYEYLMKETRGLLPCHITEEGEDVCFEFDLTGMHPLSELKKEEMEYRLRFLQNFYEIYRIWTEYDLPLTEENIYYDRNYVPYIAFRDMKQLKKEDEEEYEFRNAYQELAVGILGNKYSYTQVRESGLMIAAKDKALGYILACKTTEEMYKEIGERAEQIHRENSEEKIRLDKRKYETGKKILAGILCVFILALFYMGYQTFVILPRDQAVIRASRAYTVQNYVECIDELQNMQTDQMDTYTKYILASSYARCEALEKTELENVLKNISIYSNEAELGYWIAIGRSDFTQAENYAKALSDDKLLIYSYMKELNYLEGNINMDGEEKQNRMNELGNAITEISSKYLEE
;
A
#
# COMPACT_ATOMS: atom_id res chain seq x y z
N MET A 1 -6.05 30.42 21.25
CA MET A 1 -6.72 30.76 22.52
C MET A 1 -7.41 29.51 23.07
N ARG A 2 -6.71 28.78 23.95
CA ARG A 2 -7.20 27.91 25.02
C ARG A 2 -5.97 27.23 25.61
N THR A 3 -5.39 27.96 26.57
CA THR A 3 -4.45 27.46 27.58
C THR A 3 -5.00 26.16 28.16
N LYS A 4 -4.26 25.06 27.97
CA LYS A 4 -4.35 23.85 28.80
C LYS A 4 -3.52 24.10 30.06
N ASP A 5 -3.98 25.04 30.89
CA ASP A 5 -3.60 25.10 32.30
C ASP A 5 -4.79 24.54 33.06
N MET A 6 -4.68 23.28 33.51
CA MET A 6 -5.43 22.70 34.63
C MET A 6 -5.17 21.19 34.67
N ASP A 7 -3.99 20.81 35.17
CA ASP A 7 -3.85 19.61 36.01
C ASP A 7 -2.64 19.79 36.93
N SER A 8 -2.73 20.76 37.84
CA SER A 8 -1.77 21.00 38.91
C SER A 8 -2.29 20.42 40.23
N ARG A 9 -2.80 19.19 40.19
CA ARG A 9 -2.93 18.39 41.42
C ARG A 9 -1.57 17.73 41.66
N ALA A 10 -0.96 18.01 42.81
CA ALA A 10 0.23 17.29 43.25
C ALA A 10 -0.07 15.79 43.16
N LYS A 11 0.66 15.08 42.30
CA LYS A 11 0.58 13.62 42.26
C LYS A 11 1.42 13.13 43.42
N ILE A 12 0.78 12.82 44.54
CA ILE A 12 1.46 12.27 45.71
C ILE A 12 1.47 10.74 45.56
N LEU A 13 2.64 10.14 45.75
CA LEU A 13 2.78 8.70 45.90
C LEU A 13 2.95 8.38 47.39
N GLU A 14 1.99 7.65 47.94
CA GLU A 14 2.06 7.16 49.32
C GLU A 14 2.62 5.74 49.36
N LYS A 15 3.57 5.49 50.26
CA LYS A 15 4.13 4.16 50.51
C LYS A 15 4.22 3.89 52.00
N LYS A 16 3.44 2.92 52.47
CA LYS A 16 3.46 2.46 53.87
C LYS A 16 4.44 1.30 54.04
N ILE A 17 5.33 1.40 55.01
CA ILE A 17 6.38 0.41 55.29
C ILE A 17 6.44 0.16 56.78
N LYS A 18 6.60 -1.11 57.19
CA LYS A 18 6.77 -1.46 58.59
C LYS A 18 8.09 -0.93 59.13
N LYS A 19 8.08 -0.38 60.35
CA LYS A 19 9.31 0.06 61.05
C LYS A 19 10.38 -1.02 61.10
N SER A 20 10.00 -2.27 61.35
CA SER A 20 10.92 -3.42 61.41
C SER A 20 11.66 -3.72 60.10
N SER A 21 11.20 -3.15 58.98
CA SER A 21 11.78 -3.36 57.64
C SER A 21 12.68 -2.20 57.20
N LEU A 22 12.74 -1.11 57.98
CA LEU A 22 13.62 0.02 57.74
C LEU A 22 14.88 -0.11 58.61
N ARG A 23 15.99 0.42 58.12
CA ARG A 23 17.18 0.67 58.94
C ARG A 23 17.03 1.96 59.73
N ALA A 24 16.35 2.95 59.17
CA ALA A 24 16.03 4.19 59.88
C ALA A 24 15.11 3.91 61.10
N ASP A 25 15.60 4.20 62.30
CA ASP A 25 14.92 3.82 63.55
C ASP A 25 14.51 5.01 64.44
N ASN A 26 14.94 6.23 64.09
CA ASN A 26 14.72 7.41 64.89
C ASN A 26 14.34 8.65 64.06
N ILE A 27 13.78 9.66 64.73
CA ILE A 27 13.28 10.89 64.11
C ILE A 27 14.38 11.65 63.37
N PHE A 28 15.61 11.66 63.88
CA PHE A 28 16.73 12.36 63.22
C PHE A 28 17.11 11.70 61.88
N GLU A 29 17.03 10.37 61.81
CA GLU A 29 17.25 9.63 60.57
C GLU A 29 16.12 9.87 59.57
N TYR A 30 14.87 9.95 60.03
CA TYR A 30 13.75 10.35 59.16
C TYR A 30 13.92 11.79 58.64
N GLU A 31 14.36 12.73 59.48
CA GLU A 31 14.70 14.09 59.04
C GLU A 31 15.84 14.10 58.02
N TYR A 32 16.85 13.25 58.20
CA TYR A 32 17.93 13.08 57.23
C TYR A 32 17.42 12.58 55.87
N LEU A 33 16.53 11.58 55.86
CA LEU A 33 15.92 11.06 54.63
C LEU A 33 15.00 12.06 53.92
N MET A 34 14.42 13.03 54.66
CA MET A 34 13.58 14.11 54.12
C MET A 34 14.39 15.27 53.52
N LYS A 35 15.72 15.32 53.72
CA LYS A 35 16.57 16.40 53.20
C LYS A 35 16.49 16.51 51.69
N GLU A 36 16.23 17.72 51.18
CA GLU A 36 16.27 18.00 49.76
C GLU A 36 17.65 17.70 49.17
N THR A 37 17.68 16.67 48.32
CA THR A 37 18.92 16.17 47.72
C THR A 37 18.67 15.91 46.24
N ARG A 38 19.52 16.49 45.36
CA ARG A 38 19.42 16.27 43.92
C ARG A 38 19.59 14.77 43.60
N GLY A 39 18.63 14.21 42.86
CA GLY A 39 18.56 12.78 42.56
C GLY A 39 17.60 11.98 43.46
N LEU A 40 17.04 12.61 44.50
CA LEU A 40 15.97 12.04 45.33
C LEU A 40 14.68 12.84 45.15
N LEU A 41 13.54 12.15 45.10
CA LEU A 41 12.26 12.84 45.12
C LEU A 41 12.03 13.50 46.48
N PRO A 42 11.50 14.74 46.54
CA PRO A 42 11.05 15.32 47.79
C PRO A 42 10.07 14.37 48.48
N CYS A 43 10.27 14.13 49.78
CA CYS A 43 9.35 13.31 50.55
C CYS A 43 9.02 13.90 51.91
N HIS A 44 7.86 13.51 52.42
CA HIS A 44 7.49 13.68 53.80
C HIS A 44 7.32 12.30 54.45
N ILE A 45 7.83 12.14 55.67
CA ILE A 45 7.79 10.88 56.41
C ILE A 45 6.99 11.11 57.68
N THR A 46 5.96 10.29 57.89
CA THR A 46 5.11 10.31 59.08
C THR A 46 5.09 8.94 59.75
N GLU A 47 5.17 8.91 61.07
CA GLU A 47 5.03 7.69 61.85
C GLU A 47 3.57 7.42 62.22
N GLU A 48 3.08 6.23 61.88
CA GLU A 48 1.72 5.74 62.20
C GLU A 48 1.80 4.42 62.98
N GLY A 49 2.09 4.50 64.28
CA GLY A 49 2.18 3.30 65.13
C GLY A 49 3.39 2.43 64.79
N GLU A 50 3.16 1.22 64.26
CA GLU A 50 4.20 0.30 63.78
C GLU A 50 4.61 0.53 62.31
N ASP A 51 3.89 1.40 61.61
CA ASP A 51 4.14 1.74 60.21
C ASP A 51 4.77 3.14 60.07
N VAL A 52 5.51 3.32 58.99
CA VAL A 52 6.08 4.58 58.51
C VAL A 52 5.51 4.86 57.13
N CYS A 53 4.90 6.02 56.95
CA CYS A 53 4.30 6.47 55.71
C CYS A 53 5.24 7.45 55.02
N PHE A 54 5.63 7.12 53.77
CA PHE A 54 6.35 8.02 52.89
C PHE A 54 5.39 8.63 51.88
N GLU A 55 5.38 9.95 51.80
CA GLU A 55 4.66 10.72 50.79
C GLU A 55 5.66 11.36 49.84
N PHE A 56 5.66 10.97 48.56
CA PHE A 56 6.57 11.53 47.55
C PHE A 56 5.83 12.49 46.62
N ASP A 57 6.43 13.65 46.35
CA ASP A 57 5.92 14.58 45.34
C ASP A 57 6.38 14.16 43.93
N LEU A 58 5.44 13.75 43.08
CA LEU A 58 5.67 13.39 41.68
C LEU A 58 5.37 14.53 40.71
N THR A 59 5.25 15.78 41.18
CA THR A 59 4.95 16.92 40.32
C THR A 59 6.05 17.10 39.27
N GLY A 60 5.67 16.95 37.99
CA GLY A 60 6.60 17.07 36.87
C GLY A 60 7.51 15.85 36.64
N MET A 61 7.24 14.74 37.32
CA MET A 61 8.01 13.49 37.22
C MET A 61 7.31 12.45 36.35
N HIS A 62 8.11 11.70 35.62
CA HIS A 62 7.68 10.59 34.77
C HIS A 62 8.25 9.27 35.30
N PRO A 63 7.46 8.18 35.33
CA PRO A 63 7.97 6.87 35.75
C PRO A 63 8.91 6.27 34.70
N LEU A 64 9.89 5.48 35.14
CA LEU A 64 10.87 4.85 34.23
C LEU A 64 10.24 4.03 33.09
N SER A 65 9.07 3.44 33.31
CA SER A 65 8.35 2.64 32.31
C SER A 65 7.94 3.42 31.07
N GLU A 66 7.83 4.75 31.14
CA GLU A 66 7.56 5.62 29.99
C GLU A 66 8.79 5.82 29.09
N LEU A 67 10.01 5.70 29.65
CA LEU A 67 11.26 6.01 28.96
C LEU A 67 11.52 5.13 27.73
N LYS A 68 11.04 3.87 27.72
CA LYS A 68 11.16 2.98 26.55
C LYS A 68 10.44 3.50 25.30
N LYS A 69 9.44 4.37 25.47
CA LYS A 69 8.66 4.96 24.36
C LYS A 69 9.40 6.14 23.71
N GLU A 70 10.40 6.69 24.40
CA GLU A 70 11.17 7.83 23.92
C GLU A 70 12.17 7.46 22.83
N GLU A 71 12.58 8.47 22.07
CA GLU A 71 13.64 8.33 21.07
C GLU A 71 14.93 7.83 21.71
N MET A 72 15.74 7.09 20.94
CA MET A 72 16.99 6.50 21.45
C MET A 72 17.93 7.54 22.06
N GLU A 73 17.96 8.74 21.47
CA GLU A 73 18.72 9.90 21.97
C GLU A 73 18.37 10.25 23.42
N TYR A 74 17.07 10.33 23.75
CA TYR A 74 16.61 10.67 25.09
C TYR A 74 16.82 9.54 26.10
N ARG A 75 16.72 8.29 25.64
CA ARG A 75 17.07 7.11 26.44
C ARG A 75 18.55 7.11 26.84
N LEU A 76 19.44 7.46 25.91
CA LEU A 76 20.87 7.59 26.20
C LEU A 76 21.14 8.81 27.11
N ARG A 77 20.44 9.94 26.92
CA ARG A 77 20.56 11.11 27.80
C ARG A 77 20.17 10.79 29.24
N PHE A 78 19.08 10.05 29.44
CA PHE A 78 18.68 9.57 30.77
C PHE A 78 19.80 8.75 31.42
N LEU A 79 20.35 7.77 30.68
CA LEU A 79 21.41 6.91 31.19
C LEU A 79 22.67 7.71 31.52
N GLN A 80 23.07 8.65 30.66
CA GLN A 80 24.21 9.51 30.93
C GLN A 80 24.02 10.32 32.23
N ASN A 81 22.82 10.87 32.46
CA ASN A 81 22.48 11.56 33.71
C ASN A 81 22.40 10.61 34.92
N PHE A 82 22.16 9.31 34.72
CA PHE A 82 22.13 8.31 35.78
C PHE A 82 23.46 8.14 36.49
N TYR A 83 24.57 8.50 35.85
CA TYR A 83 25.89 8.57 36.49
C TYR A 83 25.88 9.42 37.78
N GLU A 84 25.11 10.52 37.80
CA GLU A 84 25.02 11.41 38.97
C GLU A 84 24.37 10.73 40.20
N ILE A 85 23.62 9.64 39.99
CA ILE A 85 23.04 8.85 41.09
C ILE A 85 24.14 8.18 41.91
N TYR A 86 25.34 7.95 41.36
CA TYR A 86 26.46 7.38 42.11
C TYR A 86 26.79 8.21 43.37
N ARG A 87 26.66 9.54 43.28
CA ARG A 87 26.95 10.43 44.42
C ARG A 87 26.01 10.20 45.61
N ILE A 88 24.74 9.90 45.35
CA ILE A 88 23.76 9.61 46.42
C ILE A 88 23.70 8.12 46.76
N TRP A 89 24.19 7.26 45.86
CA TRP A 89 24.31 5.83 46.10
C TRP A 89 25.27 5.50 47.25
N THR A 90 26.31 6.31 47.46
CA THR A 90 27.25 6.17 48.58
C THR A 90 26.67 6.68 49.90
N GLU A 91 25.67 7.57 49.86
CA GLU A 91 25.06 8.19 51.05
C GLU A 91 23.79 7.47 51.55
N TYR A 92 23.03 6.84 50.65
CA TYR A 92 21.72 6.24 50.95
C TYR A 92 21.63 4.80 50.41
N ASP A 93 20.81 3.96 51.04
CA ASP A 93 20.39 2.70 50.42
C ASP A 93 19.23 2.96 49.44
N LEU A 94 19.49 2.73 48.16
CA LEU A 94 18.60 3.08 47.06
C LEU A 94 18.16 1.84 46.29
N PRO A 95 16.93 1.33 46.50
CA PRO A 95 16.42 0.25 45.68
C PRO A 95 16.19 0.72 44.23
N LEU A 96 17.08 0.34 43.32
CA LEU A 96 16.95 0.68 41.89
C LEU A 96 15.91 -0.21 41.18
N THR A 97 14.67 -0.24 41.64
CA THR A 97 13.59 -0.96 40.93
C THR A 97 12.91 -0.04 39.92
N GLU A 98 12.27 -0.61 38.90
CA GLU A 98 11.58 0.19 37.86
C GLU A 98 10.53 1.14 38.44
N GLU A 99 9.83 0.71 39.49
CA GLU A 99 8.79 1.46 40.20
C GLU A 99 9.34 2.59 41.08
N ASN A 100 10.63 2.53 41.42
CA ASN A 100 11.29 3.46 42.31
C ASN A 100 12.07 4.56 41.59
N ILE A 101 12.21 4.45 40.27
CA ILE A 101 12.98 5.36 39.42
C ILE A 101 12.02 6.24 38.62
N TYR A 102 12.23 7.55 38.71
CA TYR A 102 11.50 8.58 37.99
C TYR A 102 12.48 9.49 37.23
N TYR A 103 11.97 10.28 36.31
CA TYR A 103 12.76 11.30 35.62
C TYR A 103 11.98 12.58 35.36
N ASP A 104 12.68 13.70 35.32
CA ASP A 104 12.10 15.01 35.00
C ASP A 104 12.06 15.28 33.48
N ARG A 105 11.59 16.47 33.09
CA ARG A 105 11.54 16.90 31.67
C ARG A 105 12.92 16.95 30.98
N ASN A 106 14.00 16.99 31.75
CA ASN A 106 15.37 16.98 31.25
C ASN A 106 15.97 15.56 31.18
N TYR A 107 15.20 14.53 31.54
CA TYR A 107 15.64 13.15 31.74
C TYR A 107 16.71 13.04 32.82
N VAL A 108 16.64 13.86 33.88
CA VAL A 108 17.45 13.68 35.09
C VAL A 108 16.75 12.65 35.97
N PRO A 109 17.43 11.58 36.41
CA PRO A 109 16.84 10.56 37.25
C PRO A 109 16.62 11.03 38.69
N TYR A 110 15.52 10.55 39.29
CA TYR A 110 15.17 10.73 40.68
C TYR A 110 14.72 9.40 41.28
N ILE A 111 15.18 9.09 42.48
CA ILE A 111 14.80 7.89 43.23
C ILE A 111 13.76 8.26 44.29
N ALA A 112 12.66 7.51 44.37
CA ALA A 112 11.62 7.76 45.34
C ALA A 112 12.03 7.28 46.74
N PHE A 113 11.92 5.97 46.98
CA PHE A 113 12.23 5.34 48.24
C PHE A 113 13.74 5.23 48.46
N ARG A 114 14.17 5.60 49.67
CA ARG A 114 15.54 5.52 50.18
C ARG A 114 15.52 5.19 51.67
N ASP A 115 16.60 4.59 52.16
CA ASP A 115 16.79 4.26 53.57
C ASP A 115 18.26 4.52 53.98
N MET A 116 18.56 4.35 55.27
CA MET A 116 19.91 4.52 55.79
C MET A 116 20.88 3.51 55.18
N LYS A 117 22.01 4.00 54.68
CA LYS A 117 23.05 3.20 54.05
C LYS A 117 23.71 2.25 55.06
N GLN A 118 23.98 1.03 54.63
CA GLN A 118 24.87 0.11 55.35
C GLN A 118 26.30 0.31 54.85
N LEU A 119 27.25 0.47 55.79
CA LEU A 119 28.67 0.60 55.46
C LEU A 119 29.17 -0.63 54.69
N LYS A 120 29.65 -0.40 53.47
CA LYS A 120 30.36 -1.39 52.64
C LYS A 120 31.75 -0.87 52.28
N LYS A 121 32.58 -1.73 51.70
CA LYS A 121 33.87 -1.30 51.14
C LYS A 121 33.61 -0.55 49.84
N GLU A 122 34.38 0.51 49.59
CA GLU A 122 34.27 1.36 48.41
C GLU A 122 34.30 0.55 47.10
N ASP A 123 35.22 -0.41 46.98
CA ASP A 123 35.31 -1.31 45.81
C ASP A 123 34.05 -2.14 45.57
N GLU A 124 33.35 -2.56 46.63
CA GLU A 124 32.12 -3.34 46.56
C GLU A 124 30.95 -2.46 46.12
N GLU A 125 30.89 -1.23 46.62
CA GLU A 125 29.86 -0.25 46.24
C GLU A 125 29.95 0.18 44.78
N GLU A 126 31.18 0.44 44.30
CA GLU A 126 31.41 0.77 42.89
C GLU A 126 31.02 -0.41 41.99
N TYR A 127 31.38 -1.65 42.37
CA TYR A 127 30.99 -2.85 41.63
C TYR A 127 29.47 -3.02 41.54
N GLU A 128 28.76 -2.88 42.67
CA GLU A 128 27.30 -3.01 42.72
C GLU A 128 26.61 -1.93 41.89
N PHE A 129 27.06 -0.67 41.99
CA PHE A 129 26.49 0.42 41.20
C PHE A 129 26.73 0.21 39.71
N ARG A 130 27.96 -0.15 39.31
CA ARG A 130 28.30 -0.42 37.92
C ARG A 130 27.42 -1.52 37.34
N ASN A 131 27.24 -2.62 38.08
CA ASN A 131 26.38 -3.72 37.64
C ASN A 131 24.92 -3.26 37.49
N ALA A 132 24.38 -2.52 38.47
CA ALA A 132 23.02 -1.98 38.38
C ALA A 132 22.85 -0.99 37.21
N TYR A 133 23.86 -0.16 36.93
CA TYR A 133 23.87 0.75 35.81
C TYR A 133 23.87 -0.01 34.47
N GLN A 134 24.69 -1.05 34.34
CA GLN A 134 24.70 -1.96 33.17
C GLN A 134 23.34 -2.63 32.97
N GLU A 135 22.71 -3.13 34.04
CA GLU A 135 21.40 -3.79 33.96
C GLU A 135 20.32 -2.82 33.48
N LEU A 136 20.34 -1.59 34.01
CA LEU A 136 19.44 -0.51 33.63
C LEU A 136 19.63 -0.13 32.16
N ALA A 137 20.87 0.03 31.70
CA ALA A 137 21.18 0.36 30.31
C ALA A 137 20.75 -0.74 29.34
N VAL A 138 21.01 -2.02 29.67
CA VAL A 138 20.52 -3.16 28.89
C VAL A 138 18.99 -3.17 28.84
N GLY A 139 18.34 -2.94 29.97
CA GLY A 139 16.89 -2.89 30.08
C GLY A 139 16.25 -1.76 29.27
N ILE A 140 16.85 -0.58 29.19
CA ILE A 140 16.31 0.61 28.51
C ILE A 140 16.63 0.63 27.01
N LEU A 141 17.85 0.26 26.64
CA LEU A 141 18.33 0.32 25.25
C LEU A 141 17.93 -0.94 24.47
N GLY A 142 17.79 -2.07 25.17
CA GLY A 142 17.36 -3.33 24.59
C GLY A 142 15.84 -3.42 24.35
N ASN A 143 15.47 -4.02 23.21
CA ASN A 143 14.07 -4.31 22.90
C ASN A 143 13.61 -5.71 23.35
N LYS A 144 14.54 -6.60 23.71
CA LYS A 144 14.25 -8.03 23.98
C LYS A 144 13.77 -8.28 25.41
N TYR A 145 14.35 -7.58 26.38
CA TYR A 145 14.13 -7.83 27.81
C TYR A 145 13.74 -6.53 28.52
N SER A 146 12.86 -6.62 29.53
CA SER A 146 12.58 -5.50 30.43
C SER A 146 13.73 -5.30 31.43
N TYR A 147 13.77 -4.13 32.06
CA TYR A 147 14.73 -3.89 33.14
C TYR A 147 14.57 -4.90 34.28
N THR A 148 13.34 -5.17 34.69
CA THR A 148 13.00 -6.19 35.70
C THR A 148 13.55 -7.58 35.34
N GLN A 149 13.36 -8.04 34.11
CA GLN A 149 13.86 -9.34 33.64
C GLN A 149 15.39 -9.40 33.65
N VAL A 150 16.07 -8.33 33.25
CA VAL A 150 17.54 -8.25 33.25
C VAL A 150 18.07 -8.32 34.68
N ARG A 151 17.43 -7.62 35.62
CA ARG A 151 17.82 -7.63 37.04
C ARG A 151 17.60 -9.00 37.69
N GLU A 152 16.54 -9.72 37.33
CA GLU A 152 16.26 -11.07 37.86
C GLU A 152 17.18 -12.14 37.25
N SER A 153 17.51 -12.02 35.96
CA SER A 153 18.26 -13.04 35.21
C SER A 153 19.76 -12.75 35.11
N GLY A 154 20.19 -11.55 35.49
CA GLY A 154 21.54 -11.04 35.34
C GLY A 154 21.90 -10.61 33.91
N LEU A 155 23.01 -9.88 33.78
CA LEU A 155 23.50 -9.30 32.52
C LEU A 155 23.77 -10.31 31.40
N MET A 156 24.06 -11.57 31.73
CA MET A 156 24.40 -12.61 30.76
C MET A 156 23.26 -12.93 29.79
N ILE A 157 22.01 -12.58 30.14
CA ILE A 157 20.86 -12.71 29.24
C ILE A 157 21.03 -11.88 27.95
N ALA A 158 21.80 -10.80 28.01
CA ALA A 158 22.09 -9.90 26.89
C ALA A 158 23.45 -10.15 26.22
N ALA A 159 24.22 -11.17 26.65
CA ALA A 159 25.58 -11.41 26.14
C ALA A 159 25.67 -11.66 24.62
N LYS A 160 24.59 -12.17 24.01
CA LYS A 160 24.52 -12.39 22.56
C LYS A 160 24.09 -11.14 21.78
N ASP A 161 23.70 -10.07 22.45
CA ASP A 161 23.26 -8.84 21.79
C ASP A 161 24.44 -7.95 21.41
N LYS A 162 24.86 -8.06 20.14
CA LYS A 162 25.99 -7.28 19.61
C LYS A 162 25.79 -5.77 19.75
N ALA A 163 24.54 -5.28 19.72
CA ALA A 163 24.27 -3.85 19.83
C ALA A 163 24.58 -3.30 21.23
N LEU A 164 24.46 -4.15 22.26
CA LEU A 164 24.66 -3.82 23.68
C LEU A 164 26.01 -4.31 24.22
N GLY A 165 26.83 -4.99 23.39
CA GLY A 165 28.09 -5.57 23.83
C GLY A 165 29.07 -4.55 24.43
N TYR A 166 29.05 -3.30 23.96
CA TYR A 166 29.85 -2.20 24.51
C TYR A 166 29.53 -1.88 25.98
N ILE A 167 28.25 -1.94 26.37
CA ILE A 167 27.82 -1.73 27.76
C ILE A 167 28.38 -2.82 28.67
N LEU A 168 28.34 -4.06 28.21
CA LEU A 168 28.83 -5.22 28.94
C LEU A 168 30.37 -5.24 29.03
N ALA A 169 31.06 -4.57 28.09
CA ALA A 169 32.51 -4.49 28.06
C ALA A 169 33.08 -3.44 29.02
N CYS A 170 32.27 -2.46 29.43
CA CYS A 170 32.69 -1.38 30.34
C CYS A 170 33.11 -1.95 31.70
N LYS A 171 34.34 -1.62 32.11
CA LYS A 171 34.94 -2.05 33.38
C LYS A 171 34.79 -1.02 34.49
N THR A 172 34.52 0.23 34.19
CA THR A 172 34.28 1.26 35.21
C THR A 172 32.99 2.02 34.93
N THR A 173 32.43 2.62 35.98
CA THR A 173 31.25 3.47 35.86
C THR A 173 31.55 4.70 34.99
N GLU A 174 32.78 5.22 35.03
CA GLU A 174 33.24 6.34 34.20
C GLU A 174 33.34 5.95 32.71
N GLU A 175 33.87 4.76 32.41
CA GLU A 175 33.90 4.23 31.03
C GLU A 175 32.49 4.14 30.46
N MET A 176 31.54 3.64 31.27
CA MET A 176 30.14 3.56 30.89
C MET A 176 29.51 4.94 30.62
N TYR A 177 29.81 5.95 31.45
CA TYR A 177 29.37 7.33 31.24
C TYR A 177 29.89 7.90 29.90
N LYS A 178 31.17 7.68 29.59
CA LYS A 178 31.80 8.16 28.35
C LYS A 178 31.20 7.48 27.11
N GLU A 179 31.13 6.16 27.11
CA GLU A 179 30.60 5.36 25.99
C GLU A 179 29.13 5.71 25.66
N ILE A 180 28.30 5.89 26.69
CA ILE A 180 26.90 6.30 26.50
C ILE A 180 26.82 7.73 25.97
N GLY A 181 27.66 8.63 26.47
CA GLY A 181 27.74 10.02 26.03
C GLY A 181 28.16 10.16 24.57
N GLU A 182 29.24 9.51 24.16
CA GLU A 182 29.73 9.52 22.77
C GLU A 182 28.65 9.02 21.79
N ARG A 183 27.93 7.98 22.19
CA ARG A 183 26.85 7.40 21.37
C ARG A 183 25.61 8.28 21.32
N ALA A 184 25.28 8.96 22.42
CA ALA A 184 24.21 9.95 22.45
C ALA A 184 24.52 11.10 21.49
N GLU A 185 25.76 11.59 21.50
CA GLU A 185 26.21 12.68 20.62
C GLU A 185 26.24 12.26 19.14
N GLN A 186 26.68 11.03 18.84
CA GLN A 186 26.60 10.48 17.50
C GLN A 186 25.15 10.45 16.98
N ILE A 187 24.22 9.91 17.76
CA ILE A 187 22.81 9.84 17.36
C ILE A 187 22.20 11.24 17.22
N HIS A 188 22.54 12.17 18.11
CA HIS A 188 22.08 13.55 18.01
C HIS A 188 22.55 14.20 16.71
N ARG A 189 23.83 14.04 16.36
CA ARG A 189 24.40 14.56 15.11
C ARG A 189 23.69 13.97 13.89
N GLU A 190 23.58 12.64 13.81
CA GLU A 190 22.87 11.94 12.73
C GLU A 190 21.41 12.42 12.61
N ASN A 191 20.70 12.58 13.73
CA ASN A 191 19.33 13.08 13.73
C ASN A 191 19.23 14.54 13.28
N SER A 192 20.18 15.38 13.65
CA SER A 192 20.17 16.82 13.35
C SER A 192 20.58 17.14 11.92
N GLU A 193 21.51 16.38 11.35
CA GLU A 193 22.08 16.64 10.02
C GLU A 193 21.32 15.91 8.91
N GLU A 194 20.86 14.67 9.17
CA GLU A 194 20.33 13.80 8.11
C GLU A 194 18.80 13.68 8.12
N LYS A 195 18.13 14.04 9.23
CA LYS A 195 16.71 13.75 9.42
C LYS A 195 15.88 15.02 9.61
N ILE A 196 14.76 15.06 8.90
CA ILE A 196 13.72 16.08 9.09
C ILE A 196 12.57 15.44 9.86
N ARG A 197 12.15 16.07 10.96
CA ARG A 197 10.98 15.63 11.73
C ARG A 197 9.70 15.90 10.94
N LEU A 198 9.07 14.83 10.47
CA LEU A 198 7.79 14.88 9.77
C LEU A 198 6.66 14.36 10.66
N ASP A 199 5.49 14.99 10.55
CA ASP A 199 4.27 14.47 11.16
C ASP A 199 3.87 13.17 10.44
N LYS A 200 3.96 12.05 11.17
CA LYS A 200 3.66 10.70 10.67
C LYS A 200 2.28 10.60 10.03
N ARG A 201 1.27 11.28 10.58
CA ARG A 201 -0.10 11.22 10.06
C ARG A 201 -0.21 11.96 8.73
N LYS A 202 0.41 13.14 8.63
CA LYS A 202 0.44 13.92 7.39
C LYS A 202 1.20 13.18 6.29
N TYR A 203 2.34 12.58 6.64
CA TYR A 203 3.16 11.82 5.69
C TYR A 203 2.43 10.59 5.15
N GLU A 204 1.86 9.76 6.02
CA GLU A 204 1.12 8.55 5.59
C GLU A 204 -0.13 8.89 4.76
N THR A 205 -0.81 9.98 5.10
CA THR A 205 -1.97 10.46 4.31
C THR A 205 -1.53 10.96 2.94
N GLY A 206 -0.45 11.76 2.88
CA GLY A 206 0.13 12.26 1.64
C GLY A 206 0.56 11.14 0.70
N LYS A 207 1.20 10.08 1.23
CA LYS A 207 1.60 8.90 0.46
C LYS A 207 0.40 8.20 -0.19
N LYS A 208 -0.72 8.06 0.52
CA LYS A 208 -1.96 7.46 -0.02
C LYS A 208 -2.60 8.33 -1.09
N ILE A 209 -2.63 9.65 -0.89
CA ILE A 209 -3.14 10.61 -1.89
C ILE A 209 -2.30 10.53 -3.16
N LEU A 210 -0.97 10.55 -3.04
CA LEU A 210 -0.06 10.45 -4.18
C LEU A 210 -0.27 9.14 -4.96
N ALA A 211 -0.40 8.01 -4.26
CA ALA A 211 -0.72 6.73 -4.90
C ALA A 211 -2.06 6.77 -5.65
N GLY A 212 -3.08 7.42 -5.07
CA GLY A 212 -4.37 7.63 -5.71
C GLY A 212 -4.25 8.46 -7.00
N ILE A 213 -3.53 9.57 -6.96
CA ILE A 213 -3.27 10.43 -8.14
C ILE A 213 -2.55 9.64 -9.23
N LEU A 214 -1.53 8.86 -8.88
CA LEU A 214 -0.78 8.05 -9.83
C LEU A 214 -1.67 7.00 -10.50
N CYS A 215 -2.58 6.37 -9.76
CA CYS A 215 -3.53 5.41 -10.30
C CYS A 215 -4.48 6.06 -11.33
N VAL A 216 -5.04 7.23 -11.00
CA VAL A 216 -5.90 7.99 -11.93
C VAL A 216 -5.14 8.41 -13.18
N PHE A 217 -3.88 8.82 -13.02
CA PHE A 217 -3.03 9.22 -14.15
C PHE A 217 -2.77 8.05 -15.11
N ILE A 218 -2.51 6.85 -14.58
CA ILE A 218 -2.33 5.65 -15.40
C ILE A 218 -3.61 5.31 -16.17
N LEU A 219 -4.78 5.37 -15.53
CA LEU A 219 -6.06 5.14 -16.21
C LEU A 219 -6.32 6.15 -17.33
N ALA A 220 -5.98 7.42 -17.10
CA ALA A 220 -6.09 8.46 -18.12
C ALA A 220 -5.17 8.18 -19.32
N LEU A 221 -3.94 7.70 -19.08
CA LEU A 221 -3.03 7.30 -20.16
C LEU A 221 -3.56 6.12 -20.97
N PHE A 222 -4.12 5.10 -20.31
CA PHE A 222 -4.75 3.97 -21.02
C PHE A 222 -5.93 4.42 -21.87
N TYR A 223 -6.80 5.25 -21.33
CA TYR A 223 -7.94 5.80 -22.07
C TYR A 223 -7.48 6.62 -23.28
N MET A 224 -6.48 7.49 -23.10
CA MET A 224 -5.89 8.27 -24.16
C MET A 224 -5.29 7.37 -25.25
N GLY A 225 -4.55 6.34 -24.87
CA GLY A 225 -3.99 5.36 -25.80
C GLY A 225 -5.08 4.64 -26.61
N TYR A 226 -6.17 4.23 -25.96
CA TYR A 226 -7.30 3.60 -26.66
C TYR A 226 -7.94 4.55 -27.69
N GLN A 227 -8.15 5.82 -27.32
CA GLN A 227 -8.67 6.83 -28.22
C GLN A 227 -7.75 7.04 -29.44
N THR A 228 -6.44 7.16 -29.23
CA THR A 228 -5.49 7.48 -30.31
C THR A 228 -5.18 6.30 -31.23
N PHE A 229 -5.08 5.08 -30.70
CA PHE A 229 -4.62 3.92 -31.47
C PHE A 229 -5.77 3.05 -32.00
N VAL A 230 -6.97 3.14 -31.44
CA VAL A 230 -8.11 2.30 -31.86
C VAL A 230 -9.21 3.16 -32.50
N ILE A 231 -9.68 4.20 -31.81
CA ILE A 231 -10.83 4.99 -32.28
C ILE A 231 -10.42 5.93 -33.41
N LEU A 232 -9.35 6.70 -33.25
CA LEU A 232 -8.91 7.67 -34.27
C LEU A 232 -8.66 7.06 -35.66
N PRO A 233 -7.91 5.95 -35.83
CA PRO A 233 -7.72 5.37 -37.17
C PRO A 233 -9.02 4.83 -37.75
N ARG A 234 -9.93 4.31 -36.90
CA ARG A 234 -11.27 3.85 -37.33
C ARG A 234 -12.08 5.01 -37.90
N ASP A 235 -12.16 6.12 -37.18
CA ASP A 235 -12.91 7.29 -37.62
C ASP A 235 -12.31 7.89 -38.90
N GLN A 236 -10.97 7.89 -39.03
CA GLN A 236 -10.30 8.31 -40.26
C GLN A 236 -10.63 7.41 -41.45
N ALA A 237 -10.68 6.09 -41.25
CA ALA A 237 -11.08 5.15 -42.29
C ALA A 237 -12.51 5.40 -42.77
N VAL A 238 -13.46 5.61 -41.85
CA VAL A 238 -14.85 5.98 -42.20
C VAL A 238 -14.91 7.28 -43.01
N ILE A 239 -14.16 8.31 -42.61
CA ILE A 239 -14.12 9.60 -43.31
C ILE A 239 -13.52 9.45 -44.72
N ARG A 240 -12.44 8.68 -44.88
CA ARG A 240 -11.82 8.43 -46.19
C ARG A 240 -12.72 7.61 -47.09
N ALA A 241 -13.33 6.55 -46.58
CA ALA A 241 -14.29 5.74 -47.31
C ALA A 241 -15.51 6.56 -47.77
N SER A 242 -16.06 7.41 -46.89
CA SER A 242 -17.18 8.30 -47.24
C SER A 242 -16.81 9.28 -48.35
N ARG A 243 -15.57 9.78 -48.36
CA ARG A 243 -15.05 10.63 -49.44
C ARG A 243 -14.93 9.85 -50.75
N ALA A 244 -14.36 8.65 -50.72
CA ALA A 244 -14.23 7.77 -51.88
C ALA A 244 -15.60 7.43 -52.48
N TYR A 245 -16.57 7.10 -51.64
CA TYR A 245 -17.96 6.86 -52.06
C TYR A 245 -18.59 8.08 -52.73
N THR A 246 -18.39 9.28 -52.17
CA THR A 246 -18.92 10.53 -52.73
C THR A 246 -18.40 10.82 -54.13
N VAL A 247 -17.13 10.49 -54.41
CA VAL A 247 -16.53 10.61 -55.75
C VAL A 247 -16.74 9.37 -56.62
N GLN A 248 -17.62 8.45 -56.20
CA GLN A 248 -17.96 7.21 -56.89
C GLN A 248 -16.77 6.24 -57.09
N ASN A 249 -15.73 6.35 -56.26
CA ASN A 249 -14.63 5.39 -56.21
C ASN A 249 -14.97 4.25 -55.23
N TYR A 250 -15.78 3.31 -55.68
CA TYR A 250 -16.29 2.21 -54.83
C TYR A 250 -15.20 1.21 -54.43
N VAL A 251 -14.16 1.04 -55.25
CA VAL A 251 -13.02 0.15 -54.93
C VAL A 251 -12.21 0.74 -53.76
N GLU A 252 -11.83 2.02 -53.84
CA GLU A 252 -11.12 2.70 -52.74
C GLU A 252 -11.97 2.76 -51.47
N CYS A 253 -13.29 2.90 -51.60
CA CYS A 253 -14.20 2.84 -50.46
C CYS A 253 -14.16 1.47 -49.74
N ILE A 254 -14.10 0.38 -50.50
CA ILE A 254 -13.98 -0.98 -49.96
C ILE A 254 -12.62 -1.14 -49.27
N ASP A 255 -11.53 -0.69 -49.92
CA ASP A 255 -10.18 -0.82 -49.39
C ASP A 255 -9.99 -0.10 -48.05
N GLU A 256 -10.58 1.08 -47.88
CA GLU A 256 -10.51 1.83 -46.61
C GLU A 256 -11.29 1.15 -45.47
N LEU A 257 -12.34 0.39 -45.77
CA LEU A 257 -13.19 -0.28 -44.78
C LEU A 257 -12.91 -1.79 -44.61
N GLN A 258 -12.00 -2.36 -45.39
CA GLN A 258 -11.76 -3.80 -45.45
C GLN A 258 -11.45 -4.43 -44.07
N ASN A 259 -10.69 -3.72 -43.24
CA ASN A 259 -10.23 -4.19 -41.93
C ASN A 259 -11.21 -3.88 -40.79
N MET A 260 -12.28 -3.13 -41.07
CA MET A 260 -13.27 -2.73 -40.07
C MET A 260 -14.35 -3.81 -39.94
N GLN A 261 -14.65 -4.23 -38.72
CA GLN A 261 -15.71 -5.23 -38.51
C GLN A 261 -17.09 -4.59 -38.66
N THR A 262 -18.08 -5.38 -39.11
CA THR A 262 -19.43 -4.88 -39.40
C THR A 262 -20.13 -4.35 -38.13
N ASP A 263 -19.82 -4.89 -36.95
CA ASP A 263 -20.32 -4.44 -35.65
C ASP A 263 -19.77 -3.07 -35.22
N GLN A 264 -18.62 -2.68 -35.75
CA GLN A 264 -17.99 -1.39 -35.49
C GLN A 264 -18.58 -0.25 -36.32
N MET A 265 -19.32 -0.58 -37.38
CA MET A 265 -19.88 0.37 -38.34
C MET A 265 -21.25 0.87 -37.89
N ASP A 266 -21.50 2.16 -38.09
CA ASP A 266 -22.84 2.73 -38.02
C ASP A 266 -23.63 2.40 -39.31
N THR A 267 -24.93 2.70 -39.31
CA THR A 267 -25.83 2.42 -40.44
C THR A 267 -25.37 3.09 -41.74
N TYR A 268 -24.80 4.30 -41.66
CA TYR A 268 -24.32 5.03 -42.84
C TYR A 268 -23.09 4.36 -43.45
N THR A 269 -22.13 3.95 -42.63
CA THR A 269 -20.92 3.25 -43.07
C THR A 269 -21.29 1.89 -43.66
N LYS A 270 -22.22 1.16 -43.03
CA LYS A 270 -22.75 -0.11 -43.58
C LYS A 270 -23.39 0.09 -44.94
N TYR A 271 -24.22 1.13 -45.09
CA TYR A 271 -24.85 1.46 -46.37
C TYR A 271 -23.82 1.77 -47.46
N ILE A 272 -22.84 2.62 -47.16
CA ILE A 272 -21.77 2.99 -48.09
C ILE A 272 -20.98 1.75 -48.53
N LEU A 273 -20.63 0.88 -47.60
CA LEU A 273 -19.88 -0.34 -47.88
C LEU A 273 -20.70 -1.36 -48.67
N ALA A 274 -21.93 -1.64 -48.23
CA ALA A 274 -22.88 -2.53 -48.91
C ALA A 274 -23.14 -2.08 -50.35
N SER A 275 -23.41 -0.78 -50.55
CA SER A 275 -23.63 -0.23 -51.89
C SER A 275 -22.35 -0.30 -52.74
N SER A 276 -21.18 -0.06 -52.15
CA SER A 276 -19.90 -0.16 -52.87
C SER A 276 -19.64 -1.60 -53.34
N TYR A 277 -19.83 -2.59 -52.47
CA TYR A 277 -19.72 -4.00 -52.85
C TYR A 277 -20.72 -4.38 -53.94
N ALA A 278 -22.00 -4.04 -53.77
CA ALA A 278 -23.02 -4.33 -54.80
C ALA A 278 -22.67 -3.70 -56.16
N ARG A 279 -22.09 -2.50 -56.18
CA ARG A 279 -21.66 -1.82 -57.43
C ARG A 279 -20.40 -2.41 -58.06
N CYS A 280 -19.58 -3.09 -57.27
CA CYS A 280 -18.39 -3.79 -57.74
C CYS A 280 -18.68 -5.24 -58.15
N GLU A 281 -19.87 -5.77 -57.85
CA GLU A 281 -20.30 -7.10 -58.29
C GLU A 281 -20.53 -7.18 -59.79
N ALA A 282 -20.26 -8.35 -60.36
CA ALA A 282 -20.41 -8.62 -61.80
C ALA A 282 -21.87 -8.98 -62.14
N LEU A 283 -22.79 -8.04 -61.91
CA LEU A 283 -24.22 -8.16 -62.22
C LEU A 283 -24.58 -7.46 -63.55
N GLU A 284 -25.63 -7.93 -64.24
CA GLU A 284 -26.17 -7.19 -65.38
C GLU A 284 -26.72 -5.83 -64.94
N LYS A 285 -26.66 -4.81 -65.80
CA LYS A 285 -27.05 -3.42 -65.43
C LYS A 285 -28.47 -3.33 -64.85
N THR A 286 -29.40 -4.08 -65.42
CA THR A 286 -30.80 -4.12 -64.98
C THR A 286 -30.98 -4.82 -63.63
N GLU A 287 -30.19 -5.85 -63.36
CA GLU A 287 -30.20 -6.56 -62.08
C GLU A 287 -29.53 -5.72 -60.98
N LEU A 288 -28.43 -5.06 -61.32
CA LEU A 288 -27.73 -4.13 -60.45
C LEU A 288 -28.62 -2.95 -60.04
N GLU A 289 -29.38 -2.36 -60.97
CA GLU A 289 -30.34 -1.29 -60.66
C GLU A 289 -31.44 -1.76 -59.68
N ASN A 290 -31.93 -2.98 -59.84
CA ASN A 290 -32.92 -3.56 -58.93
C ASN A 290 -32.34 -3.83 -57.54
N VAL A 291 -31.11 -4.34 -57.46
CA VAL A 291 -30.38 -4.52 -56.19
C VAL A 291 -30.15 -3.18 -55.49
N LEU A 292 -29.64 -2.18 -56.21
CA LEU A 292 -29.35 -0.86 -55.64
C LEU A 292 -30.60 -0.10 -55.19
N LYS A 293 -31.76 -0.37 -55.80
CA LYS A 293 -33.04 0.20 -55.34
C LYS A 293 -33.45 -0.32 -53.96
N ASN A 294 -33.02 -1.53 -53.62
CA ASN A 294 -33.31 -2.18 -52.34
C ASN A 294 -32.24 -1.88 -51.27
N ILE A 295 -31.07 -1.34 -51.66
CA ILE A 295 -30.03 -0.88 -50.74
C ILE A 295 -30.24 0.62 -50.46
N SER A 296 -30.67 0.95 -49.26
CA SER A 296 -30.91 2.32 -48.81
C SER A 296 -30.36 2.55 -47.40
N ILE A 297 -30.23 3.82 -47.00
CA ILE A 297 -29.88 4.19 -45.63
C ILE A 297 -30.95 3.78 -44.59
N TYR A 298 -32.14 3.41 -45.06
CA TYR A 298 -33.26 2.93 -44.24
C TYR A 298 -33.47 1.42 -44.35
N SER A 299 -32.62 0.73 -45.12
CA SER A 299 -32.69 -0.72 -45.29
C SER A 299 -32.43 -1.43 -43.97
N ASN A 300 -32.98 -2.63 -43.85
CA ASN A 300 -32.77 -3.45 -42.65
C ASN A 300 -31.27 -3.75 -42.51
N GLU A 301 -30.76 -3.83 -41.28
CA GLU A 301 -29.38 -4.16 -40.98
C GLU A 301 -28.96 -5.51 -41.62
N ALA A 302 -29.90 -6.45 -41.71
CA ALA A 302 -29.68 -7.73 -42.39
C ALA A 302 -29.48 -7.59 -43.91
N GLU A 303 -30.15 -6.64 -44.58
CA GLU A 303 -29.96 -6.39 -46.02
C GLU A 303 -28.59 -5.77 -46.30
N LEU A 304 -28.18 -4.79 -45.48
CA LEU A 304 -26.85 -4.20 -45.60
C LEU A 304 -25.76 -5.22 -45.24
N GLY A 305 -25.98 -6.00 -44.18
CA GLY A 305 -25.10 -7.08 -43.73
C GLY A 305 -24.92 -8.16 -44.79
N TYR A 306 -25.98 -8.52 -45.52
CA TYR A 306 -25.93 -9.47 -46.62
C TYR A 306 -24.93 -9.05 -47.70
N TRP A 307 -25.05 -7.83 -48.22
CA TRP A 307 -24.18 -7.34 -49.29
C TRP A 307 -22.73 -7.16 -48.83
N ILE A 308 -22.52 -6.78 -47.58
CA ILE A 308 -21.17 -6.74 -46.97
C ILE A 308 -20.58 -8.16 -46.86
N ALA A 309 -21.38 -9.14 -46.41
CA ALA A 309 -20.94 -10.53 -46.27
C ALA A 309 -20.58 -11.15 -47.62
N ILE A 310 -21.42 -10.92 -48.65
CA ILE A 310 -21.13 -11.33 -50.03
C ILE A 310 -19.83 -10.71 -50.54
N GLY A 311 -19.67 -9.39 -50.38
CA GLY A 311 -18.47 -8.68 -50.85
C GLY A 311 -17.18 -9.07 -50.11
N ARG A 312 -17.30 -9.60 -48.90
CA ARG A 312 -16.18 -10.14 -48.10
C ARG A 312 -15.97 -11.65 -48.28
N SER A 313 -16.77 -12.30 -49.12
CA SER A 313 -16.78 -13.76 -49.29
C SER A 313 -17.08 -14.53 -48.00
N ASP A 314 -17.81 -13.93 -47.06
CA ASP A 314 -18.32 -14.61 -45.86
C ASP A 314 -19.70 -15.21 -46.19
N PHE A 315 -19.68 -16.32 -46.93
CA PHE A 315 -20.89 -16.95 -47.46
C PHE A 315 -21.80 -17.48 -46.35
N THR A 316 -21.24 -17.97 -45.25
CA THR A 316 -22.01 -18.41 -44.08
C THR A 316 -22.84 -17.28 -43.49
N GLN A 317 -22.25 -16.09 -43.30
CA GLN A 317 -23.02 -14.93 -42.84
C GLN A 317 -24.03 -14.48 -43.89
N ALA A 318 -23.68 -14.49 -45.18
CA ALA A 318 -24.60 -14.11 -46.25
C ALA A 318 -25.84 -15.04 -46.30
N GLU A 319 -25.65 -16.35 -46.19
CA GLU A 319 -26.73 -17.32 -46.08
C GLU A 319 -27.65 -17.05 -44.88
N ASN A 320 -27.06 -16.76 -43.71
CA ASN A 320 -27.82 -16.47 -42.50
C ASN A 320 -28.65 -15.20 -42.64
N TYR A 321 -28.10 -14.15 -43.27
CA TYR A 321 -28.86 -12.95 -43.59
C TYR A 321 -29.99 -13.23 -44.59
N ALA A 322 -29.74 -13.99 -45.66
CA ALA A 322 -30.78 -14.33 -46.63
C ALA A 322 -31.93 -15.15 -46.02
N LYS A 323 -31.61 -16.15 -45.18
CA LYS A 323 -32.61 -16.91 -44.43
C LYS A 323 -33.39 -16.02 -43.45
N ALA A 324 -32.71 -15.12 -42.74
CA ALA A 324 -33.34 -14.18 -41.83
C ALA A 324 -34.29 -13.20 -42.55
N LEU A 325 -33.96 -12.82 -43.79
CA LEU A 325 -34.79 -12.01 -44.67
C LEU A 325 -35.91 -12.83 -45.36
N SER A 326 -35.86 -14.16 -45.29
CA SER A 326 -36.74 -15.07 -46.03
C SER A 326 -36.71 -14.77 -47.55
N ASP A 327 -35.55 -14.38 -48.07
CA ASP A 327 -35.36 -14.05 -49.48
C ASP A 327 -34.63 -15.20 -50.20
N ASP A 328 -35.42 -16.05 -50.86
CA ASP A 328 -34.93 -17.20 -51.61
C ASP A 328 -33.99 -16.79 -52.77
N LYS A 329 -34.14 -15.58 -53.33
CA LYS A 329 -33.26 -15.09 -54.40
C LYS A 329 -31.88 -14.72 -53.87
N LEU A 330 -31.84 -14.02 -52.74
CA LEU A 330 -30.56 -13.75 -52.05
C LEU A 330 -29.91 -15.05 -51.58
N LEU A 331 -30.70 -16.03 -51.13
CA LEU A 331 -30.16 -17.32 -50.70
C LEU A 331 -29.55 -18.10 -51.88
N ILE A 332 -30.24 -18.19 -53.01
CA ILE A 332 -29.69 -18.79 -54.25
C ILE A 332 -28.42 -18.06 -54.68
N TYR A 333 -28.42 -16.73 -54.65
CA TYR A 333 -27.25 -15.93 -55.04
C TYR A 333 -26.03 -16.21 -54.13
N SER A 334 -26.24 -16.36 -52.81
CA SER A 334 -25.17 -16.77 -51.89
C SER A 334 -24.61 -18.15 -52.23
N TYR A 335 -25.47 -19.13 -52.51
CA TYR A 335 -25.04 -20.47 -52.89
C TYR A 335 -24.27 -20.49 -54.21
N MET A 336 -24.71 -19.73 -55.21
CA MET A 336 -23.99 -19.62 -56.48
C MET A 336 -22.60 -18.99 -56.31
N LYS A 337 -22.49 -17.97 -55.46
CA LYS A 337 -21.20 -17.31 -55.17
C LYS A 337 -20.25 -18.22 -54.40
N GLU A 338 -20.75 -18.96 -53.41
CA GLU A 338 -19.96 -19.95 -52.69
C GLU A 338 -19.50 -21.08 -53.63
N LEU A 339 -20.39 -21.57 -54.49
CA LEU A 339 -20.08 -22.61 -55.47
C LEU A 339 -18.93 -22.17 -56.40
N ASN A 340 -19.02 -20.96 -56.96
CA ASN A 340 -17.98 -20.40 -57.83
C ASN A 340 -16.65 -20.21 -57.08
N TYR A 341 -16.70 -19.77 -55.82
CA TYR A 341 -15.51 -19.65 -54.98
C TYR A 341 -14.86 -21.01 -54.72
N LEU A 342 -15.66 -22.04 -54.42
CA LEU A 342 -15.19 -23.40 -54.20
C LEU A 342 -14.58 -23.98 -55.47
N GLU A 343 -15.20 -23.82 -56.63
CA GLU A 343 -14.68 -24.26 -57.93
C GLU A 343 -13.24 -23.82 -58.15
N GLY A 344 -12.94 -22.54 -57.89
CA GLY A 344 -11.60 -21.96 -58.01
C GLY A 344 -10.63 -22.25 -56.85
N ASN A 345 -11.11 -22.80 -55.73
CA ASN A 345 -10.28 -23.05 -54.55
C ASN A 345 -9.44 -24.33 -54.71
N ILE A 346 -8.10 -24.19 -54.69
CA ILE A 346 -7.12 -25.28 -54.82
C ILE A 346 -6.59 -25.81 -53.49
N ASN A 347 -6.96 -25.18 -52.37
CA ASN A 347 -6.37 -25.44 -51.04
C ASN A 347 -7.28 -26.30 -50.14
N MET A 348 -8.49 -26.64 -50.60
CA MET A 348 -9.44 -27.46 -49.85
C MET A 348 -9.32 -28.93 -50.25
N ASP A 349 -9.62 -29.85 -49.32
CA ASP A 349 -9.69 -31.28 -49.63
C ASP A 349 -10.71 -31.55 -50.75
N GLY A 350 -10.35 -32.43 -51.68
CA GLY A 350 -11.13 -32.66 -52.90
C GLY A 350 -12.48 -33.35 -52.64
N GLU A 351 -12.55 -34.24 -51.66
CA GLU A 351 -13.80 -34.93 -51.30
C GLU A 351 -14.74 -34.00 -50.54
N GLU A 352 -14.20 -33.26 -49.57
CA GLU A 352 -14.95 -32.24 -48.81
C GLU A 352 -15.50 -31.15 -49.72
N LYS A 353 -14.67 -30.64 -50.64
CA LYS A 353 -15.07 -29.66 -51.65
C LYS A 353 -16.20 -30.20 -52.53
N GLN A 354 -16.07 -31.41 -53.05
CA GLN A 354 -17.09 -31.98 -53.94
C GLN A 354 -18.42 -32.21 -53.21
N ASN A 355 -18.37 -32.65 -51.96
CA ASN A 355 -19.57 -32.84 -51.14
C ASN A 355 -20.30 -31.52 -50.91
N ARG A 356 -19.59 -30.46 -50.51
CA ARG A 356 -20.19 -29.13 -50.31
C ARG A 356 -20.75 -28.56 -51.62
N MET A 357 -20.03 -28.71 -52.73
CA MET A 357 -20.53 -28.27 -54.04
C MET A 357 -21.81 -29.00 -54.46
N ASN A 358 -21.91 -30.31 -54.19
CA ASN A 358 -23.11 -31.09 -54.47
C ASN A 358 -24.28 -30.65 -53.58
N GLU A 359 -24.04 -30.39 -52.29
CA GLU A 359 -25.06 -29.85 -51.37
C GLU A 359 -25.62 -28.51 -51.87
N LEU A 360 -24.73 -27.58 -52.22
CA LEU A 360 -25.11 -26.27 -52.75
C LEU A 360 -25.89 -26.39 -54.06
N GLY A 361 -25.43 -27.24 -55.00
CA GLY A 361 -26.12 -27.46 -56.27
C GLY A 361 -27.52 -28.06 -56.12
N ASN A 362 -27.67 -29.02 -55.20
CA ASN A 362 -28.98 -29.60 -54.87
C ASN A 362 -29.91 -28.55 -54.24
N ALA A 363 -29.41 -27.76 -53.28
CA ALA A 363 -30.17 -26.70 -52.63
C ALA A 363 -30.62 -25.62 -53.64
N ILE A 364 -29.75 -25.21 -54.56
CA ILE A 364 -30.10 -24.27 -55.64
C ILE A 364 -31.23 -24.87 -56.51
N THR A 365 -31.11 -26.14 -56.90
CA THR A 365 -32.11 -26.80 -57.76
C THR A 365 -33.47 -26.91 -57.07
N GLU A 366 -33.49 -27.29 -55.79
CA GLU A 366 -34.70 -27.43 -54.97
C GLU A 366 -35.42 -26.09 -54.78
N ILE A 367 -34.69 -25.02 -54.49
CA ILE A 367 -35.29 -23.69 -54.36
C ILE A 367 -35.74 -23.19 -55.73
N SER A 368 -34.97 -23.43 -56.79
CA SER A 368 -35.29 -22.94 -58.15
C SER A 368 -36.50 -23.64 -58.76
N SER A 369 -36.70 -24.95 -58.53
CA SER A 369 -37.86 -25.69 -59.05
C SER A 369 -39.18 -25.17 -58.48
N LYS A 370 -39.19 -24.74 -57.21
CA LYS A 370 -40.33 -24.10 -56.55
C LYS A 370 -40.83 -22.84 -57.28
N TYR A 371 -39.95 -22.12 -57.96
CA TYR A 371 -40.28 -20.90 -58.73
C TYR A 371 -40.47 -21.14 -60.23
N LEU A 372 -40.27 -22.37 -60.72
CA LEU A 372 -40.51 -22.78 -62.11
C LEU A 372 -41.84 -23.56 -62.27
N GLU A 373 -42.41 -24.05 -61.17
CA GLU A 373 -43.71 -24.73 -61.11
C GLU A 373 -44.90 -23.80 -60.79
N GLU A 374 -44.63 -22.53 -60.44
CA GLU A 374 -45.60 -21.40 -60.40
C GLU A 374 -45.51 -20.56 -61.67
#